data_AF-A0AAD9A136-F1
#
_entry.id   AF-A0AAD9A136-F1
#
_cell.length_a   1.000
_cell.length_b   1.000
_cell.length_c   1.000
_cell.angle_alpha   90.00
_cell.angle_beta   90.00
_cell.angle_gamma   90.00
#
_symmetry.space_group_name_H-M   'P 1'
#
loop_
_entity.id
_entity.type
_entity.pdbx_description
1 polymer ?
#
loop_
_entity_poly.entity_id
_entity_poly.type
_entity_poly.pdbx_seq_one_letter_code
_entity_poly.pdbx_strand_id
1 'polypeptide(L)'
;METEILLKVINLTQDKIWSLLEQLSDEDVRAAVERSISEMDGDDLESDDSEEIGFRKWVLKLRLLTNLDPKSDSSQLIMYIKWASKARWTYSEQLESLFGTEKGELPEWLQHVYKLGRYYVATKAMLKLASKQPDVFTSIHVEPVEAPEQVKLTLGNQRDPLLTVLKKITTADPVELRDKLGQTWFTADPEKKLRQACHMTLTVHAEMQLLSFYDHHPDLTPRLLFMGTSKKACYLCHEFISRHPLTIGVSACHQKLYPTWLPAPCSSAVRKKHKALLWEFSRHLEQTTARDLETRLGIRRPISKDSSAGPSLTTSWTDSSGSWTQELSLRGLS
;
A
#
# COMPACT_ATOMS: atom_id res chain seq x y z
N MET A 1 -2.84 25.81 -18.09
CA MET A 1 -1.84 25.15 -17.22
C MET A 1 -2.36 23.84 -16.61
N GLU A 2 -3.39 23.81 -15.75
CA GLU A 2 -3.83 22.54 -15.11
C GLU A 2 -4.20 21.44 -16.12
N THR A 3 -5.10 21.75 -17.05
CA THR A 3 -5.55 20.81 -18.10
C THR A 3 -4.39 20.34 -18.99
N GLU A 4 -3.42 21.21 -19.26
CA GLU A 4 -2.24 20.90 -20.08
C GLU A 4 -1.32 19.91 -19.36
N ILE A 5 -1.03 20.15 -18.07
CA ILE A 5 -0.22 19.24 -17.27
C ILE A 5 -0.94 17.91 -17.07
N LEU A 6 -2.26 17.92 -16.84
CA LEU A 6 -3.04 16.69 -16.75
C LEU A 6 -2.96 15.89 -18.06
N LEU A 7 -3.07 16.55 -19.22
CA LEU A 7 -2.92 15.88 -20.51
C LEU A 7 -1.52 15.26 -20.68
N LYS A 8 -0.46 15.96 -20.27
CA LYS A 8 0.90 15.38 -20.27
C LYS A 8 0.99 14.15 -19.38
N VAL A 9 0.41 14.19 -18.18
CA VAL A 9 0.34 13.03 -17.27
C VAL A 9 -0.44 11.87 -17.89
N ILE A 10 -1.58 12.15 -18.53
CA ILE A 10 -2.40 11.15 -19.23
C ILE A 10 -1.57 10.48 -20.33
N ASN A 11 -0.91 11.26 -21.19
CA ASN A 11 -0.12 10.72 -22.29
C ASN A 11 1.06 9.86 -21.77
N LEU A 12 1.73 10.29 -20.70
CA LEU A 12 2.83 9.53 -20.09
C LEU A 12 2.39 8.22 -19.43
N THR A 13 1.10 8.09 -19.08
CA THR A 13 0.56 6.94 -18.34
C THR A 13 -0.60 6.26 -19.06
N GLN A 14 -0.70 6.49 -20.38
CA GLN A 14 -1.82 6.10 -21.22
C GLN A 14 -2.13 4.61 -21.09
N ASP A 15 -1.12 3.74 -21.19
CA ASP A 15 -1.29 2.28 -21.09
C ASP A 15 -1.93 1.86 -19.75
N LYS A 16 -1.53 2.50 -18.65
CA LYS A 16 -2.10 2.22 -17.32
C LYS A 16 -3.53 2.72 -17.22
N ILE A 17 -3.83 3.88 -17.78
CA ILE A 17 -5.18 4.44 -17.79
C ILE A 17 -6.11 3.52 -18.58
N TRP A 18 -5.69 3.09 -19.78
CA TRP A 18 -6.47 2.16 -20.60
C TRP A 18 -6.68 0.82 -19.93
N SER A 19 -5.64 0.26 -19.31
CA SER A 19 -5.79 -0.97 -18.51
C SER A 19 -6.82 -0.82 -17.38
N LEU A 20 -6.91 0.35 -16.72
CA LEU A 20 -7.96 0.58 -15.72
C LEU A 20 -9.36 0.68 -16.35
N LEU A 21 -9.48 1.29 -17.53
CA LEU A 21 -10.74 1.46 -18.25
C LEU A 21 -11.26 0.12 -18.79
N GLU A 22 -10.38 -0.72 -19.32
CA GLU A 22 -10.72 -2.08 -19.77
C GLU A 22 -11.35 -2.90 -18.63
N GLN A 23 -10.82 -2.80 -17.41
CA GLN A 23 -11.39 -3.46 -16.23
C GLN A 23 -12.77 -2.89 -15.85
N LEU A 24 -13.07 -1.64 -16.19
CA LEU A 24 -14.38 -1.02 -15.98
C LEU A 24 -15.39 -1.35 -17.08
N SER A 25 -14.91 -1.82 -18.24
CA SER A 25 -15.74 -2.24 -19.38
C SER A 25 -16.19 -3.70 -19.29
N ASP A 26 -15.88 -4.38 -18.20
CA ASP A 26 -16.34 -5.74 -17.93
C ASP A 26 -17.88 -5.82 -17.85
N GLU A 27 -18.47 -6.90 -18.38
CA GLU A 27 -19.92 -7.08 -18.43
C GLU A 27 -20.56 -7.13 -17.04
N ASP A 28 -19.89 -7.73 -16.05
CA ASP A 28 -20.40 -7.78 -14.68
C ASP A 28 -20.43 -6.37 -14.05
N VAL A 29 -19.45 -5.53 -14.38
CA VAL A 29 -19.38 -4.13 -13.96
C VAL A 29 -20.50 -3.32 -14.62
N ARG A 30 -20.71 -3.49 -15.93
CA ARG A 30 -21.81 -2.84 -16.67
C ARG A 30 -23.16 -3.20 -16.09
N ALA A 31 -23.40 -4.49 -15.85
CA ALA A 31 -24.65 -4.98 -15.28
C ALA A 31 -24.87 -4.45 -13.86
N ALA A 32 -23.81 -4.35 -13.05
CA ALA A 32 -23.89 -3.75 -11.72
C ALA A 32 -24.29 -2.28 -11.77
N VAL A 33 -23.66 -1.50 -12.64
CA VAL A 33 -23.96 -0.07 -12.81
C VAL A 33 -25.38 0.16 -13.32
N GLU A 34 -25.84 -0.60 -14.32
CA GLU A 34 -27.18 -0.43 -14.88
C GLU A 34 -28.28 -0.81 -13.87
N ARG A 35 -28.04 -1.83 -13.03
CA ARG A 35 -28.95 -2.20 -11.94
C ARG A 35 -29.09 -1.05 -10.94
N SER A 36 -27.98 -0.49 -10.48
CA SER A 36 -27.99 0.63 -9.54
C SER A 36 -28.65 1.88 -10.12
N ILE A 37 -28.48 2.17 -11.41
CA ILE A 37 -29.19 3.27 -12.08
C ILE A 37 -30.71 3.00 -12.07
N SER A 38 -31.13 1.78 -12.37
CA SER A 38 -32.55 1.40 -12.38
C SER A 38 -33.18 1.47 -10.99
N GLU A 39 -32.44 1.10 -9.94
CA GLU A 39 -32.85 1.24 -8.55
C GLU A 39 -33.03 2.71 -8.14
N MET A 40 -32.13 3.59 -8.58
CA MET A 40 -32.19 5.03 -8.32
C MET A 40 -33.35 5.73 -9.07
N ASP A 41 -33.69 5.27 -10.27
CA ASP A 41 -34.82 5.80 -11.06
C ASP A 41 -36.19 5.30 -10.52
N GLY A 42 -36.22 4.17 -9.80
CA GLY A 42 -37.43 3.65 -9.17
C GLY A 42 -37.83 4.35 -7.87
N ASP A 43 -36.89 5.06 -7.24
CA ASP A 43 -37.04 5.75 -5.95
C ASP A 43 -37.35 7.25 -6.16
N ASP A 44 -38.19 7.55 -7.17
CA ASP A 44 -38.51 8.90 -7.66
C ASP A 44 -39.37 9.69 -6.66
N LEU A 45 -38.75 10.05 -5.54
CA LEU A 45 -39.11 11.22 -4.75
C LEU A 45 -38.25 12.36 -5.27
N GLU A 46 -38.87 13.41 -5.83
CA GLU A 46 -38.18 14.64 -6.23
C GLU A 46 -37.42 15.19 -5.02
N SER A 47 -36.13 14.88 -4.96
CA SER A 47 -35.23 15.38 -3.93
C SER A 47 -34.75 16.77 -4.33
N ASP A 48 -35.13 17.76 -3.55
CA ASP A 48 -34.60 19.13 -3.66
C ASP A 48 -33.13 19.22 -3.20
N ASP A 49 -32.52 18.10 -2.76
CA ASP A 49 -31.13 18.07 -2.35
C ASP A 49 -30.18 18.13 -3.56
N SER A 50 -29.49 19.27 -3.67
CA SER A 50 -28.48 19.52 -4.68
C SER A 50 -27.33 18.49 -4.70
N GLU A 51 -27.02 17.86 -3.56
CA GLU A 51 -25.99 16.83 -3.48
C GLU A 51 -26.45 15.52 -4.10
N GLU A 52 -27.69 15.11 -3.84
CA GLU A 52 -28.31 13.92 -4.41
C GLU A 52 -28.44 14.05 -5.94
N ILE A 53 -28.93 15.19 -6.43
CA ILE A 53 -28.96 15.51 -7.88
C ILE A 53 -27.55 15.43 -8.48
N GLY A 54 -26.55 15.94 -7.75
CA GLY A 54 -25.15 15.87 -8.13
C GLY A 54 -24.62 14.44 -8.26
N PHE A 55 -24.97 13.58 -7.30
CA PHE A 55 -24.60 12.17 -7.28
C PHE A 55 -25.28 11.38 -8.40
N ARG A 56 -26.59 11.56 -8.62
CA ARG A 56 -27.32 10.95 -9.76
C ARG A 56 -26.63 11.26 -11.10
N LYS A 57 -26.31 12.54 -11.34
CA LYS A 57 -25.54 12.97 -12.53
C LYS A 57 -24.14 12.36 -12.59
N TRP A 58 -23.52 12.11 -11.44
CA TRP A 58 -22.22 11.46 -11.37
C TRP A 58 -22.31 9.98 -11.77
N VAL A 59 -23.30 9.24 -11.26
CA VAL A 59 -23.52 7.82 -11.62
C VAL A 59 -23.88 7.64 -13.09
N LEU A 60 -24.71 8.53 -13.67
CA LEU A 60 -25.03 8.47 -15.10
C LEU A 60 -23.78 8.59 -15.99
N LYS A 61 -22.75 9.32 -15.55
CA LYS A 61 -21.46 9.40 -16.27
C LYS A 61 -20.60 8.15 -16.10
N LEU A 62 -20.79 7.36 -15.04
CA LEU A 62 -20.15 6.05 -14.90
C LEU A 62 -20.61 5.12 -16.02
N ARG A 63 -21.90 5.12 -16.37
CA ARG A 63 -22.43 4.36 -17.52
C ARG A 63 -21.75 4.74 -18.84
N LEU A 64 -21.44 6.02 -19.05
CA LEU A 64 -20.72 6.45 -20.25
C LEU A 64 -19.26 5.92 -20.25
N LEU A 65 -18.64 5.85 -19.07
CA LEU A 65 -17.27 5.36 -18.92
C LEU A 65 -17.15 3.86 -19.18
N THR A 66 -18.09 3.05 -18.68
CA THR A 66 -18.08 1.59 -18.88
C THR A 66 -18.30 1.19 -20.36
N ASN A 67 -18.87 2.10 -21.15
CA ASN A 67 -19.12 1.95 -22.59
C ASN A 67 -18.13 2.72 -23.48
N LEU A 68 -17.04 3.24 -22.92
CA LEU A 68 -16.07 4.05 -23.67
C LEU A 68 -15.35 3.19 -24.73
N ASP A 69 -15.21 3.70 -25.95
CA ASP A 69 -14.43 3.05 -27.01
C ASP A 69 -12.92 3.12 -26.66
N PRO A 70 -12.20 1.98 -26.64
CA PRO A 70 -10.75 1.94 -26.44
C PRO A 70 -9.93 2.81 -27.41
N LYS A 71 -10.49 3.19 -28.56
CA LYS A 71 -9.85 4.05 -29.57
C LYS A 71 -10.09 5.55 -29.36
N SER A 72 -10.74 5.94 -28.26
CA SER A 72 -11.05 7.34 -27.99
C SER A 72 -9.80 8.20 -27.79
N ASP A 73 -9.88 9.48 -28.16
CA ASP A 73 -8.77 10.43 -28.02
C ASP A 73 -8.45 10.70 -26.54
N SER A 74 -7.15 10.83 -26.22
CA SER A 74 -6.66 11.09 -24.86
C SER A 74 -7.15 12.42 -24.29
N SER A 75 -7.52 13.37 -25.14
CA SER A 75 -8.15 14.63 -24.71
C SER A 75 -9.51 14.41 -24.01
N GLN A 76 -10.26 13.38 -24.41
CA GLN A 76 -11.54 13.05 -23.79
C GLN A 76 -11.36 12.48 -22.39
N LEU A 77 -10.24 11.79 -22.12
CA LEU A 77 -9.94 11.21 -20.81
C LEU A 77 -9.82 12.25 -19.70
N ILE A 78 -9.51 13.51 -20.03
CA ILE A 78 -9.46 14.62 -19.08
C ILE A 78 -10.79 14.75 -18.32
N MET A 79 -11.93 14.68 -19.03
CA MET A 79 -13.23 14.87 -18.42
C MET A 79 -13.58 13.71 -17.48
N TYR A 80 -13.24 12.48 -17.88
CA TYR A 80 -13.48 11.28 -17.09
C TYR A 80 -12.58 11.20 -15.87
N ILE A 81 -11.31 11.57 -15.98
CA ILE A 81 -10.37 11.61 -14.84
C ILE A 81 -10.79 12.68 -13.82
N LYS A 82 -11.21 13.87 -14.28
CA LYS A 82 -11.78 14.90 -13.39
C LYS A 82 -13.06 14.42 -12.72
N TRP A 83 -13.95 13.78 -13.47
CA TRP A 83 -15.18 13.18 -12.95
C TRP A 83 -14.89 12.12 -11.87
N ALA A 84 -13.99 11.18 -12.15
CA ALA A 84 -13.64 10.07 -11.26
C ALA A 84 -13.03 10.56 -9.93
N SER A 85 -12.37 11.73 -9.94
CA SER A 85 -11.80 12.31 -8.72
C SER A 85 -12.85 12.62 -7.64
N LYS A 86 -14.12 12.87 -8.02
CA LYS A 86 -15.19 13.15 -7.06
C LYS A 86 -15.66 11.92 -6.29
N ALA A 87 -15.41 10.72 -6.82
CA ALA A 87 -15.92 9.46 -6.25
C ALA A 87 -15.57 9.31 -4.76
N ARG A 88 -14.28 9.47 -4.42
CA ARG A 88 -13.81 9.29 -3.04
C ARG A 88 -14.02 10.51 -2.14
N TRP A 89 -13.98 11.71 -2.71
CA TRP A 89 -13.91 12.96 -1.92
C TRP A 89 -15.25 13.67 -1.76
N THR A 90 -16.22 13.33 -2.59
CA THR A 90 -17.54 13.97 -2.61
C THR A 90 -18.64 12.94 -2.40
N TYR A 91 -18.47 11.71 -2.89
CA TYR A 91 -19.54 10.72 -2.96
C TYR A 91 -19.24 9.41 -2.23
N SER A 92 -18.32 9.40 -1.26
CA SER A 92 -17.90 8.13 -0.62
C SER A 92 -19.05 7.42 0.09
N GLU A 93 -19.83 8.16 0.88
CA GLU A 93 -20.94 7.60 1.67
C GLU A 93 -22.07 7.10 0.74
N GLN A 94 -22.40 7.87 -0.30
CA GLN A 94 -23.40 7.49 -1.29
C GLN A 94 -22.97 6.25 -2.09
N LEU A 95 -21.67 6.13 -2.41
CA LEU A 95 -21.13 4.94 -3.08
C LEU A 95 -21.15 3.71 -2.16
N GLU A 96 -20.88 3.87 -0.88
CA GLU A 96 -20.99 2.81 0.12
C GLU A 96 -22.44 2.36 0.28
N SER A 97 -23.39 3.30 0.30
CA SER A 97 -24.82 2.97 0.33
C SER A 97 -25.31 2.26 -0.94
N LEU A 98 -24.83 2.68 -2.12
CA LEU A 98 -25.33 2.17 -3.40
C LEU A 98 -24.67 0.86 -3.84
N PHE A 99 -23.38 0.70 -3.57
CA PHE A 99 -22.58 -0.43 -4.04
C PHE A 99 -22.04 -1.32 -2.92
N GLY A 100 -22.13 -0.89 -1.66
CA GLY A 100 -21.64 -1.66 -0.52
C GLY A 100 -22.36 -2.98 -0.35
N THR A 101 -21.62 -4.00 0.05
CA THR A 101 -22.20 -5.27 0.50
C THR A 101 -22.73 -5.14 1.94
N GLU A 102 -23.50 -6.13 2.42
CA GLU A 102 -23.95 -6.19 3.83
C GLU A 102 -22.81 -6.12 4.86
N LYS A 103 -21.57 -6.41 4.43
CA LYS A 103 -20.35 -6.33 5.25
C LYS A 103 -19.65 -4.97 5.17
N GLY A 104 -20.22 -3.99 4.46
CA GLY A 104 -19.61 -2.68 4.21
C GLY A 104 -18.45 -2.71 3.21
N GLU A 105 -18.20 -3.84 2.54
CA GLU A 105 -17.13 -3.92 1.52
C GLU A 105 -17.64 -3.38 0.18
N LEU A 106 -16.89 -2.44 -0.39
CA LEU A 106 -17.13 -1.89 -1.73
C LEU A 106 -16.62 -2.85 -2.82
N PRO A 107 -17.25 -2.90 -4.01
CA PRO A 107 -16.82 -3.73 -5.11
C PRO A 107 -15.40 -3.39 -5.57
N GLU A 108 -14.63 -4.41 -5.95
CA GLU A 108 -13.23 -4.21 -6.37
C GLU A 108 -13.11 -3.29 -7.60
N TRP A 109 -14.07 -3.34 -8.53
CA TRP A 109 -14.05 -2.52 -9.73
C TRP A 109 -14.07 -1.02 -9.40
N LEU A 110 -14.73 -0.59 -8.32
CA LEU A 110 -14.82 0.82 -7.89
C LEU A 110 -13.45 1.41 -7.57
N GLN A 111 -12.50 0.56 -7.20
CA GLN A 111 -11.12 0.98 -6.97
C GLN A 111 -10.41 1.43 -8.24
N HIS A 112 -10.84 0.95 -9.41
CA HIS A 112 -10.33 1.44 -10.70
C HIS A 112 -10.81 2.87 -10.94
N VAL A 113 -12.05 3.20 -10.58
CA VAL A 113 -12.55 4.60 -10.58
C VAL A 113 -11.72 5.47 -9.64
N TYR A 114 -11.44 5.00 -8.43
CA TYR A 114 -10.58 5.74 -7.50
C TYR A 114 -9.18 5.95 -8.08
N LYS A 115 -8.55 4.91 -8.65
CA LYS A 115 -7.24 5.00 -9.34
C LYS A 115 -7.28 6.02 -10.48
N LEU A 116 -8.34 6.05 -11.28
CA LEU A 116 -8.51 7.01 -12.36
C LEU A 116 -8.56 8.45 -11.84
N GLY A 117 -9.36 8.71 -10.81
CA GLY A 117 -9.48 10.04 -10.20
C GLY A 117 -8.18 10.57 -9.58
N ARG A 118 -7.26 9.68 -9.19
CA ARG A 118 -5.99 10.03 -8.55
C ARG A 118 -5.02 10.77 -9.47
N TYR A 119 -5.09 10.55 -10.79
CA TYR A 119 -4.30 11.34 -11.75
C TYR A 119 -4.62 12.83 -11.65
N TYR A 120 -5.89 13.19 -11.49
CA TYR A 120 -6.29 14.58 -11.31
C TYR A 120 -5.81 15.14 -9.97
N VAL A 121 -6.03 14.40 -8.87
CA VAL A 121 -5.64 14.83 -7.52
C VAL A 121 -4.12 15.03 -7.43
N ALA A 122 -3.33 14.10 -7.97
CA ALA A 122 -1.88 14.19 -8.02
C ALA A 122 -1.42 15.40 -8.86
N THR A 123 -2.06 15.63 -10.01
CA THR A 123 -1.78 16.82 -10.84
C THR A 123 -2.03 18.11 -10.07
N LYS A 124 -3.17 18.23 -9.37
CA LYS A 124 -3.45 19.42 -8.54
C LYS A 124 -2.45 19.58 -7.41
N ALA A 125 -2.06 18.49 -6.75
CA ALA A 125 -1.08 18.52 -5.67
C ALA A 125 0.30 18.97 -6.17
N MET A 126 0.74 18.44 -7.31
CA MET A 126 2.00 18.83 -7.96
C MET A 126 2.00 20.31 -8.34
N LEU A 127 0.93 20.81 -8.96
CA LEU A 127 0.78 22.22 -9.30
C LEU A 127 0.76 23.13 -8.07
N LYS A 128 0.10 22.71 -6.99
CA LYS A 128 0.07 23.43 -5.71
C LYS A 128 1.45 23.45 -5.05
N LEU A 129 2.23 22.38 -5.17
CA LEU A 129 3.59 22.35 -4.66
C LEU A 129 4.49 23.26 -5.50
N ALA A 130 4.40 23.18 -6.83
CA ALA A 130 5.17 24.01 -7.75
C ALA A 130 4.91 25.50 -7.56
N SER A 131 3.66 25.90 -7.26
CA SER A 131 3.34 27.30 -7.00
C SER A 131 3.85 27.78 -5.63
N LYS A 132 3.90 26.90 -4.62
CA LYS A 132 4.34 27.24 -3.26
C LYS A 132 5.84 27.14 -3.05
N GLN A 133 6.50 26.23 -3.76
CA GLN A 133 7.89 25.85 -3.60
C GLN A 133 8.49 25.59 -4.99
N PRO A 134 8.59 26.62 -5.85
CA PRO A 134 9.08 26.44 -7.22
C PRO A 134 10.50 25.88 -7.25
N ASP A 135 11.34 26.23 -6.27
CA ASP A 135 12.73 25.80 -6.16
C ASP A 135 12.90 24.28 -6.13
N VAL A 136 11.91 23.54 -5.59
CA VAL A 136 11.90 22.06 -5.58
C VAL A 136 11.95 21.48 -6.99
N PHE A 137 11.42 22.20 -7.99
CA PHE A 137 11.36 21.75 -9.38
C PHE A 137 12.50 22.29 -10.26
N THR A 138 13.40 23.12 -9.72
CA THR A 138 14.47 23.75 -10.50
C THR A 138 15.69 22.84 -10.73
N SER A 139 15.91 21.88 -9.83
CA SER A 139 17.11 21.02 -9.82
C SER A 139 16.73 19.55 -9.60
N ILE A 140 15.85 19.03 -10.47
CA ILE A 140 15.50 17.60 -10.45
C ILE A 140 16.58 16.81 -11.17
N HIS A 141 17.26 15.95 -10.43
CA HIS A 141 18.21 14.99 -10.96
C HIS A 141 17.61 13.59 -10.91
N VAL A 142 17.71 12.86 -12.03
CA VAL A 142 17.28 11.48 -12.13
C VAL A 142 18.53 10.63 -12.32
N GLU A 143 18.84 9.83 -11.32
CA GLU A 143 19.97 8.90 -11.36
C GLU A 143 19.44 7.46 -11.33
N PRO A 144 19.75 6.66 -12.37
CA PRO A 144 19.45 5.24 -12.31
C PRO A 144 20.36 4.57 -11.28
N VAL A 145 19.77 3.76 -10.41
CA VAL A 145 20.49 2.96 -9.43
C VAL A 145 20.32 1.50 -9.78
N GLU A 146 21.44 0.79 -9.92
CA GLU A 146 21.44 -0.65 -10.12
C GLU A 146 20.97 -1.36 -8.86
N ALA A 147 20.00 -2.26 -9.02
CA ALA A 147 19.49 -3.03 -7.90
C ALA A 147 20.59 -3.99 -7.38
N PRO A 148 20.76 -4.14 -6.06
CA PRO A 148 21.67 -5.11 -5.50
C PRO A 148 21.40 -6.54 -5.95
N GLU A 149 22.45 -7.35 -5.99
CA GLU A 149 22.33 -8.78 -6.32
C GLU A 149 21.33 -9.49 -5.39
N GLN A 150 20.53 -10.35 -5.99
CA GLN A 150 19.58 -11.18 -5.28
C GLN A 150 20.28 -12.38 -4.63
N VAL A 151 19.81 -12.78 -3.45
CA VAL A 151 20.45 -13.87 -2.68
C VAL A 151 19.50 -15.05 -2.56
N LYS A 152 19.94 -16.25 -2.95
CA LYS A 152 19.14 -17.47 -2.75
C LYS A 152 19.14 -17.86 -1.28
N LEU A 153 17.95 -18.03 -0.71
CA LEU A 153 17.76 -18.59 0.63
C LEU A 153 17.45 -20.08 0.53
N THR A 154 18.13 -20.87 1.36
CA THR A 154 17.82 -22.28 1.58
C THR A 154 18.16 -22.65 3.03
N LEU A 155 17.35 -23.51 3.64
CA LEU A 155 17.62 -24.07 4.98
C LEU A 155 18.65 -25.22 4.93
N GLY A 156 19.23 -25.52 3.77
CA GLY A 156 20.30 -26.50 3.62
C GLY A 156 19.88 -27.89 4.10
N ASN A 157 20.71 -28.52 4.95
CA ASN A 157 20.47 -29.85 5.53
C ASN A 157 20.01 -29.80 7.01
N GLN A 158 19.47 -28.68 7.47
CA GLN A 158 18.91 -28.61 8.83
C GLN A 158 17.79 -29.64 9.01
N ARG A 159 17.88 -30.46 10.07
CA ARG A 159 16.92 -31.56 10.30
C ARG A 159 15.52 -31.03 10.63
N ASP A 160 15.42 -30.20 11.67
CA ASP A 160 14.14 -29.68 12.19
C ASP A 160 14.20 -28.15 12.36
N PRO A 161 14.24 -27.38 11.24
CA PRO A 161 14.37 -25.93 11.29
C PRO A 161 13.19 -25.23 11.96
N LEU A 162 11.94 -25.67 11.73
CA LEU A 162 10.77 -25.08 12.39
C LEU A 162 10.85 -25.32 13.90
N LEU A 163 11.10 -26.55 14.33
CA LEU A 163 11.17 -26.88 15.75
C LEU A 163 12.31 -26.11 16.45
N THR A 164 13.44 -25.94 15.76
CA THR A 164 14.58 -25.16 16.26
C THR A 164 14.21 -23.69 16.45
N VAL A 165 13.49 -23.09 15.50
CA VAL A 165 13.03 -21.70 15.60
C VAL A 165 11.99 -21.53 16.69
N LEU A 166 11.00 -22.43 16.79
CA LEU A 166 9.97 -22.38 17.85
C LEU A 166 10.62 -22.44 19.24
N LYS A 167 11.55 -23.37 19.46
CA LYS A 167 12.35 -23.45 20.70
C LYS A 167 13.09 -22.16 21.06
N LYS A 168 13.53 -21.41 20.04
CA LYS A 168 14.29 -20.18 20.22
C LYS A 168 13.40 -19.00 20.59
N ILE A 169 12.23 -18.88 19.95
CA ILE A 169 11.43 -17.65 20.01
C ILE A 169 10.27 -17.72 21.01
N THR A 170 9.77 -18.92 21.35
CA THR A 170 8.62 -19.08 22.25
C THR A 170 9.00 -19.82 23.54
N THR A 171 8.27 -19.55 24.62
CA THR A 171 8.36 -20.34 25.86
C THR A 171 7.34 -21.49 25.93
N ALA A 172 6.33 -21.48 25.05
CA ALA A 172 5.35 -22.57 24.93
C ALA A 172 5.98 -23.85 24.37
N ASP A 173 5.28 -24.99 24.52
CA ASP A 173 5.76 -26.28 24.02
C ASP A 173 5.92 -26.23 22.47
N PRO A 174 7.17 -26.36 21.96
CA PRO A 174 7.44 -26.30 20.53
C PRO A 174 6.77 -27.41 19.72
N VAL A 175 6.52 -28.58 20.34
CA VAL A 175 5.86 -29.70 19.66
C VAL A 175 4.37 -29.40 19.48
N GLU A 176 3.71 -28.96 20.55
CA GLU A 176 2.30 -28.54 20.50
C GLU A 176 2.09 -27.38 19.50
N LEU A 177 2.97 -26.38 19.51
CA LEU A 177 2.90 -25.26 18.54
C LEU A 177 3.08 -25.73 17.10
N ARG A 178 4.01 -26.65 16.83
CA ARG A 178 4.19 -27.24 15.50
C ARG A 178 2.91 -27.94 15.04
N ASP A 179 2.25 -28.68 15.91
CA ASP A 179 1.04 -29.43 15.57
C ASP A 179 -0.15 -28.47 15.31
N LYS A 180 -0.29 -27.41 16.14
CA LYS A 180 -1.25 -26.31 15.90
C LYS A 180 -0.99 -25.58 14.58
N LEU A 181 0.27 -25.37 14.22
CA LEU A 181 0.66 -24.83 12.90
C LEU A 181 0.25 -25.78 11.77
N GLY A 182 0.41 -27.09 11.94
CA GLY A 182 -0.06 -28.09 10.98
C GLY A 182 -1.56 -28.03 10.73
N GLN A 183 -2.36 -27.89 11.78
CA GLN A 183 -3.81 -27.69 11.68
C GLN A 183 -4.14 -26.39 10.94
N THR A 184 -3.52 -25.28 11.34
CA THR A 184 -3.75 -23.95 10.74
C THR A 184 -3.34 -23.88 9.28
N TRP A 185 -2.24 -24.54 8.91
CA TRP A 185 -1.71 -24.57 7.55
C TRP A 185 -2.29 -25.70 6.70
N PHE A 186 -3.20 -26.51 7.25
CA PHE A 186 -3.79 -27.69 6.62
C PHE A 186 -2.72 -28.62 6.04
N THR A 187 -1.74 -29.01 6.87
CA THR A 187 -0.65 -29.90 6.47
C THR A 187 -0.29 -30.89 7.58
N ALA A 188 0.00 -32.13 7.19
CA ALA A 188 0.51 -33.15 8.09
C ALA A 188 2.01 -32.98 8.40
N ASP A 189 2.73 -32.19 7.60
CA ASP A 189 4.18 -31.97 7.74
C ASP A 189 4.52 -30.47 7.68
N PRO A 190 4.41 -29.77 8.82
CA PRO A 190 4.73 -28.34 8.92
C PRO A 190 6.21 -28.03 8.62
N GLU A 191 7.12 -28.94 8.92
CA GLU A 191 8.56 -28.79 8.67
C GLU A 191 8.84 -28.74 7.17
N LYS A 192 8.30 -29.71 6.41
CA LYS A 192 8.41 -29.71 4.95
C LYS A 192 7.78 -28.47 4.33
N LYS A 193 6.63 -28.03 4.84
CA LYS A 193 5.97 -26.79 4.37
C LYS A 193 6.84 -25.55 4.61
N LEU A 194 7.46 -25.41 5.78
CA LEU A 194 8.41 -24.33 6.06
C LEU A 194 9.61 -24.41 5.11
N ARG A 195 10.20 -25.59 4.92
CA ARG A 195 11.34 -25.79 4.00
C ARG A 195 11.03 -25.34 2.58
N GLN A 196 9.87 -25.71 2.07
CA GLN A 196 9.41 -25.29 0.74
C GLN A 196 9.23 -23.78 0.68
N ALA A 197 8.64 -23.18 1.72
CA ALA A 197 8.47 -21.74 1.80
C ALA A 197 9.83 -21.02 1.83
N CYS A 198 10.83 -21.54 2.55
CA CYS A 198 12.16 -20.95 2.66
C CYS A 198 13.07 -21.15 1.43
N HIS A 199 12.61 -21.86 0.39
CA HIS A 199 13.31 -21.94 -0.89
C HIS A 199 12.88 -20.77 -1.79
N MET A 200 13.54 -19.62 -1.59
CA MET A 200 13.17 -18.38 -2.26
C MET A 200 14.38 -17.54 -2.62
N THR A 201 14.17 -16.58 -3.51
CA THR A 201 15.18 -15.57 -3.86
C THR A 201 14.88 -14.28 -3.10
N LEU A 202 15.84 -13.87 -2.28
CA LEU A 202 15.76 -12.66 -1.47
C LEU A 202 16.16 -11.43 -2.29
N THR A 203 15.46 -10.33 -2.07
CA THR A 203 15.55 -9.09 -2.85
C THR A 203 15.57 -7.88 -1.91
N VAL A 204 16.42 -6.91 -2.23
CA VAL A 204 16.48 -5.64 -1.50
C VAL A 204 15.43 -4.69 -2.07
N HIS A 205 14.50 -4.27 -1.21
CA HIS A 205 13.49 -3.28 -1.58
C HIS A 205 14.10 -1.89 -1.78
N ALA A 206 13.49 -1.06 -2.64
CA ALA A 206 14.00 0.27 -2.97
C ALA A 206 14.13 1.19 -1.74
N GLU A 207 13.20 1.09 -0.79
CA GLU A 207 13.22 1.85 0.46
C GLU A 207 14.49 1.56 1.27
N MET A 208 14.94 0.30 1.27
CA MET A 208 16.16 -0.12 1.97
C MET A 208 17.42 0.34 1.24
N GLN A 209 17.40 0.36 -0.10
CA GLN A 209 18.51 0.89 -0.90
C GLN A 209 18.70 2.39 -0.62
N LEU A 210 17.62 3.15 -0.62
CA LEU A 210 17.65 4.59 -0.34
C LEU A 210 18.09 4.90 1.09
N LEU A 211 17.63 4.11 2.07
CA LEU A 211 18.09 4.25 3.45
C LEU A 211 19.60 3.97 3.58
N SER A 212 20.06 2.88 2.97
CA SER A 212 21.48 2.52 2.97
C SER A 212 22.33 3.59 2.29
N PHE A 213 21.86 4.18 1.19
CA PHE A 213 22.57 5.29 0.53
C PHE A 213 22.87 6.43 1.51
N TYR A 214 21.88 6.91 2.27
CA TYR A 214 22.11 7.99 3.24
C TYR A 214 22.97 7.57 4.45
N ASP A 215 22.99 6.29 4.82
CA ASP A 215 23.96 5.81 5.80
C ASP A 215 25.41 5.95 5.30
N HIS A 216 25.64 5.75 4.00
CA HIS A 216 26.97 5.88 3.37
C HIS A 216 27.33 7.33 3.04
N HIS A 217 26.33 8.17 2.81
CA HIS A 217 26.47 9.56 2.38
C HIS A 217 25.70 10.50 3.32
N PRO A 218 26.12 10.62 4.60
CA PRO A 218 25.40 11.44 5.57
C PRO A 218 25.36 12.92 5.18
N ASP A 219 26.35 13.39 4.42
CA ASP A 219 26.44 14.74 3.85
C ASP A 219 25.35 15.02 2.79
N LEU A 220 24.81 13.98 2.15
CA LEU A 220 23.74 14.07 1.16
C LEU A 220 22.33 13.89 1.76
N THR A 221 22.22 13.81 3.09
CA THR A 221 20.93 13.64 3.77
C THR A 221 19.97 14.79 3.41
N PRO A 222 18.73 14.48 2.95
CA PRO A 222 17.80 15.52 2.52
C PRO A 222 17.28 16.31 3.71
N ARG A 223 17.05 17.62 3.49
CA ARG A 223 16.43 18.50 4.50
C ARG A 223 15.02 18.02 4.89
N LEU A 224 14.27 17.51 3.91
CA LEU A 224 12.99 16.87 4.16
C LEU A 224 13.22 15.35 4.26
N LEU A 225 13.18 14.84 5.49
CA LEU A 225 13.33 13.42 5.77
C LEU A 225 12.04 12.66 5.47
N PHE A 226 11.73 12.52 4.17
CA PHE A 226 10.56 11.81 3.70
C PHE A 226 10.86 11.02 2.41
N MET A 227 10.48 9.73 2.37
CA MET A 227 10.53 8.90 1.17
C MET A 227 9.17 8.90 0.45
N GLY A 228 9.15 9.46 -0.75
CA GLY A 228 8.03 9.32 -1.68
C GLY A 228 8.19 8.06 -2.54
N THR A 229 7.35 7.04 -2.31
CA THR A 229 7.41 5.76 -3.02
C THR A 229 6.12 5.50 -3.83
N SER A 230 6.25 4.81 -4.98
CA SER A 230 5.12 4.46 -5.87
C SER A 230 4.18 3.38 -5.29
N LYS A 231 4.60 2.75 -4.18
CA LYS A 231 3.84 1.83 -3.35
C LYS A 231 4.03 2.22 -1.89
N LYS A 232 3.08 1.88 -1.02
CA LYS A 232 3.28 2.06 0.43
C LYS A 232 4.48 1.19 0.85
N ALA A 233 5.14 1.51 1.96
CA ALA A 233 6.18 0.66 2.48
C ALA A 233 5.60 -0.70 2.88
N CYS A 234 6.35 -1.79 2.66
CA CYS A 234 5.97 -3.08 3.22
C CYS A 234 6.17 -3.12 4.73
N TYR A 235 5.58 -4.12 5.39
CA TYR A 235 5.70 -4.25 6.85
C TYR A 235 7.16 -4.24 7.31
N LEU A 236 8.04 -5.01 6.66
CA LEU A 236 9.46 -5.10 7.03
C LEU A 236 10.23 -3.81 6.76
N CYS A 237 9.98 -3.13 5.64
CA CYS A 237 10.60 -1.83 5.35
C CYS A 237 10.15 -0.78 6.37
N HIS A 238 8.84 -0.72 6.64
CA HIS A 238 8.27 0.23 7.59
C HIS A 238 8.83 0.05 9.01
N GLU A 239 8.84 -1.19 9.52
CA GLU A 239 9.36 -1.49 10.86
C GLU A 239 10.87 -1.25 10.97
N PHE A 240 11.64 -1.49 9.90
CA PHE A 240 13.07 -1.18 9.91
C PHE A 240 13.32 0.34 9.90
N ILE A 241 12.64 1.07 8.99
CA ILE A 241 12.77 2.52 8.86
C ILE A 241 12.37 3.24 10.14
N SER A 242 11.28 2.83 10.81
CA SER A 242 10.80 3.45 12.04
C SER A 242 11.77 3.34 13.22
N ARG A 243 12.68 2.35 13.19
CA ARG A 243 13.75 2.16 14.18
C ARG A 243 15.09 2.73 13.72
N HIS A 244 15.15 3.27 12.51
CA HIS A 244 16.39 3.80 11.97
C HIS A 244 16.72 5.17 12.57
N PRO A 245 17.99 5.44 12.96
CA PRO A 245 18.37 6.73 13.55
C PRO A 245 18.15 7.95 12.65
N LEU A 246 18.03 7.74 11.33
CA LEU A 246 17.73 8.81 10.36
C LEU A 246 16.29 9.32 10.46
N THR A 247 15.39 8.55 11.10
CA THR A 247 13.97 8.92 11.31
C THR A 247 13.23 9.39 10.05
N ILE A 248 13.64 8.88 8.89
CA ILE A 248 13.03 9.23 7.61
C ILE A 248 11.59 8.70 7.53
N GLY A 249 10.65 9.60 7.26
CA GLY A 249 9.25 9.26 7.15
C GLY A 249 8.93 8.49 5.88
N VAL A 250 8.01 7.54 5.97
CA VAL A 250 7.34 6.95 4.80
C VAL A 250 5.88 7.34 4.80
N SER A 251 5.29 7.31 3.62
CA SER A 251 3.96 7.81 3.35
C SER A 251 2.85 7.00 4.08
N ALA A 252 2.99 5.67 4.09
CA ALA A 252 2.16 4.70 4.82
C ALA A 252 2.80 3.30 4.74
N CYS A 253 2.26 2.35 5.52
CA CYS A 253 2.57 0.92 5.44
C CYS A 253 1.36 0.15 4.88
N HIS A 254 1.57 -0.78 3.95
CA HIS A 254 0.47 -1.62 3.45
C HIS A 254 0.25 -2.92 4.26
N GLN A 255 1.06 -3.16 5.31
CA GLN A 255 0.97 -4.27 6.26
C GLN A 255 1.28 -5.68 5.71
N LYS A 256 1.56 -5.82 4.41
CA LYS A 256 1.97 -7.10 3.83
C LYS A 256 3.44 -7.39 4.14
N LEU A 257 3.66 -8.62 4.59
CA LEU A 257 4.96 -9.22 4.81
C LEU A 257 5.46 -9.78 3.48
N TYR A 258 6.66 -9.41 3.06
CA TYR A 258 7.34 -10.04 1.92
C TYR A 258 8.43 -10.97 2.45
N PRO A 259 8.23 -12.30 2.41
CA PRO A 259 9.23 -13.25 2.89
C PRO A 259 10.57 -13.14 2.13
N THR A 260 10.52 -12.68 0.88
CA THR A 260 11.69 -12.45 0.03
C THR A 260 12.49 -11.19 0.39
N TRP A 261 12.17 -10.51 1.50
CA TRP A 261 12.84 -9.28 1.86
C TRP A 261 14.27 -9.54 2.36
N LEU A 262 15.20 -8.66 1.97
CA LEU A 262 16.59 -8.64 2.43
C LEU A 262 16.96 -7.21 2.88
N PRO A 263 17.76 -7.05 3.95
CA PRO A 263 18.37 -5.75 4.23
C PRO A 263 19.34 -5.35 3.12
N ALA A 264 19.52 -4.04 2.93
CA ALA A 264 20.45 -3.55 1.93
C ALA A 264 21.91 -3.91 2.26
N PRO A 265 22.74 -4.21 1.25
CA PRO A 265 24.17 -4.37 1.44
C PRO A 265 24.79 -3.11 2.04
N CYS A 266 25.86 -3.30 2.79
CA CYS A 266 26.56 -2.21 3.44
C CYS A 266 28.08 -2.38 3.39
N SER A 267 28.76 -1.24 3.21
CA SER A 267 30.22 -1.16 3.26
C SER A 267 30.74 -1.41 4.68
N SER A 268 32.05 -1.63 4.80
CA SER A 268 32.72 -1.76 6.09
C SER A 268 32.53 -0.53 6.99
N ALA A 269 32.38 0.67 6.42
CA ALA A 269 32.26 1.93 7.16
C ALA A 269 31.01 1.97 8.05
N VAL A 270 29.87 1.46 7.56
CA VAL A 270 28.59 1.51 8.29
C VAL A 270 28.17 0.15 8.87
N ARG A 271 28.91 -0.92 8.56
CA ARG A 271 28.59 -2.31 8.94
C ARG A 271 28.28 -2.49 10.42
N LYS A 272 29.05 -1.85 11.31
CA LYS A 272 28.85 -1.99 12.77
C LYS A 272 27.48 -1.44 13.19
N LYS A 273 27.12 -0.26 12.70
CA LYS A 273 25.82 0.40 12.96
C LYS A 273 24.67 -0.44 12.38
N HIS A 274 24.79 -0.83 11.11
CA HIS A 274 23.79 -1.69 10.45
C HIS A 274 23.60 -3.03 11.14
N LYS A 275 24.69 -3.67 11.57
CA LYS A 275 24.61 -4.91 12.35
C LYS A 275 23.79 -4.68 13.62
N ALA A 276 24.09 -3.66 14.42
CA ALA A 276 23.33 -3.37 15.64
C ALA A 276 21.82 -3.18 15.36
N LEU A 277 21.48 -2.41 14.32
CA LEU A 277 20.08 -2.18 13.92
C LEU A 277 19.39 -3.47 13.46
N LEU A 278 20.06 -4.32 12.68
CA LEU A 278 19.52 -5.60 12.25
C LEU A 278 19.30 -6.56 13.43
N TRP A 279 20.19 -6.55 14.42
CA TRP A 279 20.03 -7.34 15.64
C TRP A 279 18.80 -6.89 16.43
N GLU A 280 18.63 -5.57 16.61
CA GLU A 280 17.45 -5.02 17.27
C GLU A 280 16.16 -5.33 16.51
N PHE A 281 16.18 -5.16 15.20
CA PHE A 281 15.05 -5.48 14.32
C PHE A 281 14.69 -6.97 14.37
N SER A 282 15.67 -7.86 14.29
CA SER A 282 15.47 -9.31 14.39
C SER A 282 14.81 -9.68 15.72
N ARG A 283 15.30 -9.13 16.84
CA ARG A 283 14.72 -9.35 18.17
C ARG A 283 13.27 -8.87 18.23
N HIS A 284 12.96 -7.71 17.65
CA HIS A 284 11.59 -7.20 17.60
C HIS A 284 10.66 -8.12 16.78
N LEU A 285 11.12 -8.61 15.63
CA LEU A 285 10.36 -9.55 14.81
C LEU A 285 10.14 -10.86 15.56
N GLU A 286 11.17 -11.44 16.18
CA GLU A 286 11.06 -12.66 16.99
C GLU A 286 10.02 -12.52 18.12
N GLN A 287 10.07 -11.41 18.88
CA GLN A 287 9.09 -11.13 19.93
C GLN A 287 7.67 -10.95 19.40
N THR A 288 7.52 -10.33 18.22
CA THR A 288 6.21 -10.15 17.60
C THR A 288 5.66 -11.46 17.06
N THR A 289 6.51 -12.28 16.44
CA THR A 289 6.14 -13.62 15.98
C THR A 289 5.77 -14.53 17.15
N ALA A 290 6.53 -14.50 18.24
CA ALA A 290 6.22 -15.29 19.44
C ALA A 290 4.82 -14.95 20.00
N ARG A 291 4.54 -13.65 20.17
CA ARG A 291 3.22 -13.18 20.60
C ARG A 291 2.11 -13.62 19.64
N ASP A 292 2.32 -13.48 18.33
CA ASP A 292 1.31 -13.87 17.34
C ASP A 292 1.08 -15.39 17.31
N LEU A 293 2.12 -16.21 17.52
CA LEU A 293 2.00 -17.66 17.63
C LEU A 293 1.17 -18.08 18.85
N GLU A 294 1.30 -17.37 19.97
CA GLU A 294 0.61 -17.68 21.21
C GLU A 294 -0.84 -17.16 21.25
N THR A 295 -1.09 -15.98 20.67
CA THR A 295 -2.35 -15.25 20.88
C THR A 295 -3.23 -15.15 19.63
N ARG A 296 -2.67 -15.34 18.43
CA ARG A 296 -3.32 -14.95 17.17
C ARG A 296 -3.13 -15.99 16.05
N LEU A 297 -2.83 -17.23 16.41
CA LEU A 297 -2.64 -18.29 15.43
C LEU A 297 -3.92 -18.47 14.59
N GLY A 298 -3.78 -18.40 13.27
CA GLY A 298 -4.91 -18.48 12.32
C GLY A 298 -5.60 -17.15 12.01
N ILE A 299 -5.32 -16.07 12.74
CA ILE A 299 -5.85 -14.74 12.45
C ILE A 299 -5.00 -14.08 11.37
N ARG A 300 -5.62 -13.73 10.23
CA ARG A 300 -4.93 -13.01 9.16
C ARG A 300 -4.79 -11.53 9.51
N ARG A 301 -3.61 -10.96 9.27
CA ARG A 301 -3.42 -9.51 9.36
C ARG A 301 -4.27 -8.83 8.27
N PRO A 302 -4.96 -7.73 8.58
CA PRO A 302 -5.61 -6.92 7.56
C PRO A 302 -4.52 -6.36 6.63
N ILE A 303 -4.55 -6.79 5.38
CA ILE A 303 -3.62 -6.30 4.35
C ILE A 303 -4.33 -5.16 3.63
N SER A 304 -3.74 -3.96 3.64
CA SER A 304 -4.20 -2.89 2.76
C SER A 304 -3.53 -3.02 1.40
N LYS A 305 -4.16 -2.54 0.33
CA LYS A 305 -3.60 -2.69 -1.02
C LYS A 305 -2.25 -1.95 -1.17
N ASP A 306 -1.29 -2.62 -1.82
CA ASP A 306 0.12 -2.19 -1.93
C ASP A 306 0.31 -0.85 -2.68
N SER A 307 -0.65 -0.45 -3.53
CA SER A 307 -0.52 0.74 -4.39
C SER A 307 -0.76 2.05 -3.64
N SER A 308 0.27 2.91 -3.56
CA SER A 308 0.21 4.24 -2.94
C SER A 308 -0.44 5.29 -3.82
N ALA A 309 -1.17 4.92 -4.87
CA ALA A 309 -1.79 5.93 -5.73
C ALA A 309 -2.85 6.79 -4.99
N GLY A 310 -3.08 6.66 -3.68
CA GLY A 310 -3.96 7.54 -2.88
C GLY A 310 -3.18 8.60 -2.11
N PRO A 311 -3.86 9.56 -1.47
CA PRO A 311 -3.18 10.49 -0.58
C PRO A 311 -2.46 9.68 0.50
N SER A 312 -1.18 9.93 0.64
CA SER A 312 -0.48 9.62 1.89
C SER A 312 -0.47 10.89 2.72
N LEU A 313 -0.61 10.69 4.04
CA LEU A 313 -0.90 11.66 5.10
C LEU A 313 -2.41 11.84 5.34
N THR A 314 -2.93 11.01 6.26
CA THR A 314 -4.25 11.07 6.93
C THR A 314 -5.49 10.71 6.11
N THR A 315 -6.39 9.91 6.69
CA THR A 315 -7.65 9.35 6.14
C THR A 315 -7.53 8.13 5.23
N SER A 316 -6.94 7.05 5.75
CA SER A 316 -7.44 5.72 5.43
C SER A 316 -7.99 5.16 6.72
N TRP A 317 -9.31 4.96 6.74
CA TRP A 317 -10.07 4.24 7.74
C TRP A 317 -9.30 2.96 8.11
N THR A 318 -8.58 3.01 9.22
CA THR A 318 -8.15 1.83 9.95
C THR A 318 -9.32 1.51 10.85
N ASP A 319 -10.05 0.44 10.54
CA ASP A 319 -10.88 -0.25 11.54
C ASP A 319 -9.98 -0.54 12.73
N SER A 320 -10.08 0.33 13.71
CA SER A 320 -9.33 0.28 14.95
C SER A 320 -10.23 -0.40 15.97
N SER A 321 -10.48 -1.69 15.79
CA SER A 321 -10.82 -2.56 16.91
C SER A 321 -9.51 -3.08 17.49
N GLY A 322 -8.85 -2.23 18.29
CA GLY A 322 -7.59 -2.55 18.94
C GLY A 322 -6.92 -1.32 19.53
N SER A 323 -7.46 -0.86 20.66
CA SER A 323 -6.85 0.18 21.49
C SER A 323 -5.43 -0.23 21.91
N TRP A 324 -4.44 0.35 21.24
CA TRP A 324 -3.09 0.57 21.80
C TRP A 324 -2.75 2.04 21.57
N THR A 325 -3.46 2.90 22.29
CA THR A 325 -3.01 4.26 22.57
C THR A 325 -2.72 4.33 24.06
N GLN A 326 -1.46 4.21 24.45
CA GLN A 326 -1.00 4.84 25.66
C GLN A 326 0.48 5.25 25.55
N GLU A 327 0.72 6.52 25.88
CA GLU A 327 1.93 7.09 26.47
C GLU A 327 3.17 7.32 25.57
N LEU A 328 3.07 8.36 24.75
CA LEU A 328 4.19 9.27 24.50
C LEU A 328 3.70 10.72 24.66
N SER A 329 3.61 11.20 25.89
CA SER A 329 4.02 12.56 26.29
C SER A 329 3.67 12.77 27.76
N LEU A 330 4.69 12.96 28.60
CA LEU A 330 4.73 13.85 29.79
C LEU A 330 6.04 13.58 30.54
N ARG A 331 7.14 14.08 29.98
CA ARG A 331 8.30 14.49 30.76
C ARG A 331 8.76 15.84 30.23
N GLY A 332 8.63 16.85 31.09
CA GLY A 332 9.15 18.19 30.87
C GLY A 332 8.09 19.24 31.15
N LEU A 333 7.89 19.56 32.43
CA LEU A 333 7.63 20.90 32.98
C LEU A 333 7.41 20.77 34.50
N SER A 334 8.53 20.68 35.23
CA SER A 334 8.78 21.33 36.53
C SER A 334 10.23 21.10 36.92
#